data_AF-A0A928V905-F1
#
_entry.id   AF-A0A928V905-F1
#
_cell.length_a   1.000
_cell.length_b   1.000
_cell.length_c   1.000
_cell.angle_alpha   90.00
_cell.angle_beta   90.00
_cell.angle_gamma   90.00
#
_symmetry.space_group_name_H-M   'P 1'
#
loop_
_entity.id
_entity.type
_entity.pdbx_description
1 polymer ?
#
loop_
_entity_poly.entity_id
_entity_poly.type
_entity_poly.pdbx_seq_one_letter_code
_entity_poly.pdbx_strand_id
1 'polypeptide(L)' 'MNCDAMSNAELKEYFLKHRGDRAAFQAYLDRINQRPRRIIARPDDPDFDEKVQAAIRQKLEAGSDFRNQEFNNSNATDG' A
#
# COMPACT_ATOMS: atom_id res chain seq x y z
N MET A 1 0.29 -9.64 21.82
CA MET A 1 0.18 -8.40 21.02
C MET A 1 -1.09 -8.47 20.19
N ASN A 2 -1.84 -7.37 20.08
CA ASN A 2 -3.04 -7.32 19.24
C ASN A 2 -2.73 -6.59 17.92
N CYS A 3 -2.30 -7.35 16.91
CA CYS A 3 -1.95 -6.80 15.59
C CYS A 3 -3.20 -6.38 14.78
N ASP A 4 -4.40 -6.83 15.18
CA ASP A 4 -5.65 -6.53 14.49
C ASP A 4 -6.11 -5.08 14.71
N ALA A 5 -5.74 -4.49 15.85
CA ALA A 5 -6.08 -3.12 16.21
C ALA A 5 -5.23 -2.05 15.52
N MET A 6 -4.12 -2.43 14.88
CA MET A 6 -3.19 -1.49 14.24
C MET A 6 -3.67 -1.06 12.85
N SER A 7 -3.42 0.19 12.49
CA SER A 7 -3.53 0.69 11.13
C SER A 7 -2.57 -0.06 10.19
N ASN A 8 -2.87 -0.07 8.89
CA ASN A 8 -1.99 -0.68 7.88
C ASN A 8 -0.56 -0.13 7.92
N ALA A 9 -0.42 1.17 8.22
CA ALA A 9 0.88 1.84 8.33
C ALA A 9 1.65 1.37 9.57
N GLU A 10 0.97 1.32 10.72
CA GLU A 10 1.53 0.87 12.00
C GLU A 10 1.92 -0.62 11.95
N LEU A 11 1.08 -1.46 11.33
CA LEU A 11 1.35 -2.89 11.14
C LEU A 11 2.56 -3.13 10.22
N LYS A 12 2.70 -2.31 9.16
CA LYS A 12 3.85 -2.34 8.26
C LYS A 12 5.13 -1.94 8.99
N GLU A 13 5.10 -0.84 9.75
CA GLU A 13 6.25 -0.36 10.51
C GLU A 13 6.67 -1.36 11.59
N TYR A 14 5.70 -1.93 12.30
CA TYR A 14 5.91 -2.97 13.29
C TYR A 14 6.58 -4.21 12.68
N PHE A 15 6.07 -4.70 11.54
CA PHE A 15 6.70 -5.80 10.81
C PHE A 15 8.14 -5.48 10.38
N LEU A 16 8.40 -4.27 9.87
CA LEU A 16 9.74 -3.87 9.45
C LEU A 16 10.75 -3.82 10.61
N LYS A 17 10.28 -3.43 11.80
CA LYS A 17 11.05 -3.42 13.05
C LYS A 17 11.20 -4.81 13.68
N HIS A 18 10.21 -5.69 13.50
CA HIS A 18 10.15 -7.03 14.08
C HIS A 18 10.07 -8.13 13.00
N ARG A 19 11.04 -8.15 12.08
CA ARG A 19 11.04 -9.07 10.91
C ARG A 19 11.02 -10.56 11.24
N GLY A 20 11.35 -10.94 12.48
CA GLY A 20 11.29 -12.32 12.98
C GLY A 20 9.92 -12.73 13.54
N ASP A 21 9.00 -11.78 13.73
CA ASP A 21 7.66 -12.07 14.24
C ASP A 21 6.76 -12.58 13.11
N ARG A 22 6.59 -13.90 13.08
CA ARG A 22 5.74 -14.59 12.10
C ARG A 22 4.27 -14.21 12.22
N ALA A 23 3.78 -13.89 13.42
CA ALA A 23 2.39 -13.51 13.62
C ALA A 23 2.12 -12.12 13.03
N ALA A 24 3.05 -11.17 13.23
CA ALA A 24 2.98 -9.85 12.62
C ALA A 24 3.07 -9.91 11.09
N PHE A 25 3.95 -10.78 10.56
CA PHE A 25 4.05 -11.01 9.12
C PHE A 25 2.76 -11.58 8.52
N GLN A 26 2.16 -12.58 9.18
CA GLN A 26 0.90 -13.18 8.73
C GLN A 26 -0.23 -12.16 8.75
N ALA A 27 -0.38 -11.38 9.82
CA ALA A 27 -1.39 -10.33 9.92
C ALA A 27 -1.21 -9.26 8.82
N TYR A 28 0.03 -8.88 8.50
CA TYR A 28 0.32 -7.95 7.41
C TYR A 28 -0.05 -8.53 6.04
N LEU A 29 0.28 -9.80 5.78
CA LEU A 29 -0.06 -10.48 4.54
C LEU A 29 -1.56 -10.64 4.35
N ASP A 30 -2.29 -11.05 5.39
CA ASP A 30 -3.75 -11.22 5.33
C ASP A 30 -4.42 -9.89 4.96
N ARG A 31 -3.95 -8.78 5.54
CA ARG A 31 -4.49 -7.45 5.28
C ARG A 31 -4.16 -6.91 3.89
N ILE A 32 -3.01 -7.27 3.32
CA ILE A 32 -2.70 -7.00 1.90
C ILE A 32 -3.58 -7.83 0.98
N ASN A 33 -3.80 -9.10 1.32
CA ASN A 33 -4.57 -10.03 0.50
C ASN A 33 -6.08 -9.78 0.55
N GLN A 34 -6.58 -9.13 1.60
CA GLN A 34 -7.97 -8.66 1.68
C GLN A 34 -8.29 -7.54 0.68
N ARG A 35 -7.29 -6.84 0.13
CA ARG A 35 -7.53 -5.87 -0.93
C ARG A 35 -7.80 -6.63 -2.23
N PRO A 36 -8.99 -6.52 -2.84
CA PRO A 36 -9.25 -7.17 -4.11
C PRO A 36 -8.24 -6.67 -5.13
N ARG A 37 -7.42 -7.58 -5.64
CA ARG A 37 -6.47 -7.27 -6.71
C ARG A 37 -7.29 -6.99 -7.96
N ARG A 38 -7.39 -5.71 -8.35
CA ARG A 38 -8.08 -5.34 -9.58
C ARG A 38 -7.28 -5.89 -10.76
N ILE A 39 -7.92 -6.71 -11.59
CA ILE A 39 -7.36 -7.11 -12.89
C ILE A 39 -7.34 -5.84 -13.75
N ILE A 40 -6.15 -5.42 -14.18
CA ILE A 40 -5.97 -4.16 -14.92
C ILE A 40 -5.95 -4.34 -16.45
N ALA A 41 -5.61 -5.53 -16.94
CA ALA A 41 -5.64 -5.92 -18.35
C ALA A 41 -5.67 -7.45 -18.47
N ARG A 42 -6.25 -7.99 -19.55
CA ARG A 42 -6.18 -9.41 -19.93
C ARG A 42 -5.31 -9.58 -21.17
N PRO A 43 -4.57 -10.70 -21.33
CA PRO A 43 -3.67 -10.90 -22.48
C PRO A 43 -4.35 -10.77 -23.85
N ASP A 44 -5.64 -11.12 -23.93
CA ASP A 44 -6.43 -11.10 -25.16
C ASP A 44 -7.11 -9.75 -25.42
N ASP A 45 -6.86 -8.73 -24.57
CA ASP A 45 -7.40 -7.40 -24.76
C ASP A 45 -6.74 -6.73 -25.98
N PRO A 46 -7.51 -6.23 -26.97
CA PRO A 46 -6.94 -5.56 -28.14
C PRO A 46 -6.20 -4.26 -27.79
N ASP A 47 -6.48 -3.69 -26.62
CA ASP A 47 -5.92 -2.48 -26.03
C ASP A 47 -5.03 -2.78 -24.80
N PHE A 48 -4.49 -4.00 -24.69
CA PHE A 48 -3.69 -4.46 -23.54
C PHE A 48 -2.64 -3.45 -23.10
N ASP A 49 -1.80 -2.98 -24.02
CA ASP A 49 -0.69 -2.08 -23.72
C ASP A 49 -1.20 -0.73 -23.16
N GLU A 50 -2.29 -0.19 -23.71
CA GLU A 50 -2.89 1.07 -23.25
C GLU A 50 -3.46 0.93 -21.85
N LYS A 51 -4.16 -0.18 -21.57
CA LYS A 51 -4.70 -0.50 -20.23
C LYS A 51 -3.59 -0.64 -19.19
N VAL A 52 -2.49 -1.31 -19.54
CA VAL A 52 -1.33 -1.45 -18.65
C VAL A 52 -0.71 -0.08 -18.37
N GLN A 53 -0.47 0.74 -19.39
CA GLN A 53 0.11 2.07 -19.22
C GLN A 53 -0.79 3.00 -18.39
N ALA A 54 -2.10 2.99 -18.63
CA ALA A 54 -3.07 3.78 -17.89
C ALA A 54 -3.12 3.36 -16.41
N ALA A 55 -3.08 2.07 -16.11
CA ALA A 55 -3.08 1.57 -14.74
C ALA A 55 -1.78 1.91 -13.99
N ILE A 56 -0.63 1.88 -14.67
CA ILE A 56 0.65 2.33 -14.10
C ILE A 56 0.58 3.82 -13.78
N ARG A 57 0.09 4.65 -14.72
CA ARG A 57 -0.04 6.10 -14.52
C ARG A 57 -0.97 6.43 -13.35
N GLN A 58 -2.15 5.81 -13.31
CA GLN A 58 -3.10 5.97 -12.20
C GLN A 58 -2.48 5.60 -10.84
N LYS A 59 -1.65 4.55 -10.79
CA LYS A 59 -0.97 4.13 -9.56
C LYS A 59 0.16 5.09 -9.16
N LEU A 60 0.87 5.67 -10.12
CA LEU A 60 1.89 6.68 -9.87
C LEU A 60 1.27 7.97 -9.33
N GLU A 61 0.17 8.44 -9.94
CA GLU A 61 -0.59 9.61 -9.51
C GLU A 61 -1.16 9.43 -8.09
N ALA A 62 -1.84 8.31 -7.83
CA ALA A 62 -2.34 7.99 -6.48
C ALA A 62 -1.21 7.78 -5.45
N GLY A 63 -0.04 7.32 -5.89
CA GLY A 63 1.15 7.15 -5.06
C GLY A 63 1.84 8.47 -4.70
N SER A 64 1.79 9.48 -5.57
CA SER A 64 2.24 10.84 -5.26
C SER A 64 1.37 11.52 -4.20
N ASP A 65 0.05 11.27 -4.21
CA ASP A 65 -0.85 11.77 -3.16
C ASP A 65 -0.53 11.14 -1.79
N PHE A 66 -0.15 9.85 -1.77
CA PHE A 66 0.29 9.16 -0.55
C PHE A 66 1.62 9.69 0.01
N ARG A 67 2.58 10.10 -0.83
CA ARG A 67 3.86 10.69 -0.36
C ARG A 67 3.73 12.14 0.09
N ASN A 68 2.82 12.90 -0.51
CA ASN A 68 2.60 14.31 -0.15
C ASN A 68 1.80 14.48 1.16
N GLN A 69 1.06 13.47 1.61
CA GLN A 69 0.34 13.52 2.90
C GLN A 69 1.27 13.30 4.11
N GLU A 70 2.44 12.67 3.93
CA GLU A 70 3.43 12.45 4.99
C GLU A 70 4.36 13.67 5.18
N PHE A 71 4.68 14.40 4.10
CA PHE A 71 5.51 15.61 4.16
C PHE A 71 4.75 16.84 4.69
N ASN A 72 3.47 17.01 4.37
CA ASN A 72 2.70 18.19 4.81
C ASN A 72 2.34 18.17 6.30
N ASN A 73 2.39 17.00 6.96
CA ASN A 73 2.10 16.87 8.39
C ASN A 73 3.33 17.09 9.29
N SER A 74 4.51 17.32 8.70
CA SER A 74 5.78 17.52 9.42
C SER A 74 6.14 19.01 9.62
N ASN A 75 5.37 19.94 9.05
CA ASN A 75 5.63 21.39 9.14
C ASN A 75 4.68 22.13 10.09
N ALA A 76 3.98 21.42 10.98
CA ALA A 76 3.00 22.00 11.90
C ALA A 76 3.31 21.75 13.38
N THR A 77 4.58 21.71 13.77
CA THR A 77 5.00 21.86 15.18
C THR A 77 6.43 22.37 15.25
N ASP A 78 6.61 23.68 15.07
CA ASP A 78 7.69 24.42 15.73
C ASP A 78 7.19 25.84 15.98
N GLY A 79 7.03 26.18 17.26
CA GLY A 79 6.61 27.47 17.79
C GLY A 79 7.24 27.62 19.17
#